data_AF-A0A353DLI4-F1
#
_entry.id   AF-A0A353DLI4-F1
#
_cell.length_a   1.000
_cell.length_b   1.000
_cell.length_c   1.000
_cell.angle_alpha   90.00
_cell.angle_beta   90.00
_cell.angle_gamma   90.00
#
_symmetry.space_group_name_H-M   'P 1'
#
loop_
_entity.id
_entity.type
_entity.pdbx_description
1 polymer ?
#
loop_
_entity_poly.entity_id
_entity_poly.type
_entity_poly.pdbx_seq_one_letter_code
_entity_poly.pdbx_strand_id
1 'polypeptide(L)'
;PLGFVFIQGKEKLVYMTDTGYIPEESLPYMENANFYIVESNHDLEMLRESNRPLILKKRIHSKHGHLSNEESARYFADLVGEKTKEITLAHLSLECNTPQKAIETWDKVFQERGLSVSKYNLRAAPASEPLLGGDK
;
A
#
# COMPACT_ATOMS: atom_id res chain seq x y z
N PRO A 1 11.65 10.04 -3.97
CA PRO A 1 10.64 9.79 -2.90
C PRO A 1 11.33 9.59 -1.55
N LEU A 2 10.67 9.97 -0.45
CA LEU A 2 11.14 9.73 0.91
C LEU A 2 10.09 8.92 1.66
N GLY A 3 10.50 7.82 2.28
CA GLY A 3 9.72 7.09 3.27
C GLY A 3 10.16 7.47 4.68
N PHE A 4 9.26 7.33 5.66
CA PHE A 4 9.53 7.63 7.05
C PHE A 4 9.18 6.45 7.94
N VAL A 5 10.02 6.23 8.95
CA VAL A 5 9.73 5.31 10.06
C VAL A 5 9.68 6.14 11.33
N PHE A 6 8.51 6.19 11.94
CA PHE A 6 8.29 6.86 13.22
C PHE A 6 8.28 5.81 14.32
N ILE A 7 9.04 6.05 15.38
CA ILE A 7 9.13 5.16 16.54
C ILE A 7 8.81 5.97 17.79
N GLN A 8 7.79 5.54 18.52
CA GLN A 8 7.43 6.12 19.81
C GLN A 8 7.24 5.00 20.83
N GLY A 9 8.17 4.88 21.78
CA GLY A 9 8.18 3.80 22.75
C GLY A 9 8.27 2.43 22.08
N LYS A 10 7.21 1.62 22.21
CA LYS A 10 7.12 0.28 21.60
C LYS A 10 6.39 0.27 20.26
N GLU A 11 5.87 1.41 19.83
CA GLU A 11 5.08 1.53 18.61
C GLU A 11 5.91 2.05 17.44
N LYS A 12 5.69 1.45 16.28
CA LYS A 12 6.36 1.77 15.02
C LYS A 12 5.32 2.02 13.92
N LEU A 13 5.41 3.16 13.26
CA LEU A 13 4.61 3.54 12.10
C LEU A 13 5.54 3.68 10.89
N VAL A 14 5.22 2.98 9.81
CA VAL A 14 5.88 3.11 8.51
C VAL A 14 4.97 3.93 7.59
N TYR A 15 5.51 5.01 7.04
CA TYR A 15 4.87 5.84 6.03
C TYR A 15 5.66 5.74 4.72
N MET A 16 5.07 5.12 3.71
CA MET A 16 5.72 4.83 2.43
C MET A 16 4.74 5.07 1.28
N THR A 17 4.60 6.33 0.85
CA THR A 17 3.67 6.74 -0.21
C THR A 17 4.41 7.37 -1.39
N ASP A 18 3.80 7.33 -2.59
CA ASP A 18 4.32 7.95 -3.83
C ASP A 18 5.78 7.57 -4.15
N THR A 19 6.05 6.27 -4.05
CA THR A 19 7.39 5.69 -4.12
C THR A 19 7.69 5.05 -5.46
N GLY A 20 6.71 4.41 -6.09
CA GLY A 20 6.89 3.64 -7.33
C GLY A 20 7.72 2.36 -7.20
N TYR A 21 8.58 2.28 -6.20
CA TYR A 21 9.43 1.14 -5.89
C TYR A 21 9.94 1.26 -4.45
N ILE A 22 10.00 0.13 -3.73
CA ILE A 22 10.59 0.05 -2.39
C ILE A 22 11.99 -0.56 -2.53
N PRO A 23 13.07 0.20 -2.24
CA PRO A 23 14.44 -0.34 -2.26
C PRO A 23 14.59 -1.53 -1.33
N GLU A 24 15.28 -2.59 -1.77
CA GLU A 24 15.50 -3.78 -0.96
C GLU A 24 16.25 -3.46 0.34
N GLU A 25 17.20 -2.52 0.31
CA GLU A 25 17.89 -2.08 1.52
C GLU A 25 16.97 -1.41 2.55
N SER A 26 15.77 -0.96 2.14
CA SER A 26 14.81 -0.30 3.03
C SER A 26 13.92 -1.29 3.80
N LEU A 27 13.77 -2.53 3.30
CA LEU A 27 12.86 -3.53 3.85
C LEU A 27 13.13 -3.85 5.33
N PRO A 28 14.38 -4.05 5.81
CA PRO A 28 14.64 -4.34 7.21
C PRO A 28 14.16 -3.24 8.17
N TYR A 29 14.15 -1.98 7.71
CA TYR A 29 13.65 -0.86 8.52
C TYR A 29 12.12 -0.83 8.61
N MET A 30 11.42 -1.55 7.75
CA MET A 30 9.96 -1.54 7.67
C MET A 30 9.32 -2.73 8.39
N GLU A 31 10.03 -3.84 8.54
CA GLU A 31 9.53 -5.09 9.12
C GLU A 31 8.77 -4.93 10.45
N ASN A 32 7.70 -5.72 10.58
CA ASN A 32 6.89 -5.93 11.78
C ASN A 32 6.51 -4.62 12.50
N ALA A 33 6.20 -3.58 11.72
CA ALA A 33 5.66 -2.33 12.26
C ALA A 33 4.24 -2.53 12.79
N ASN A 34 3.82 -1.68 13.73
CA ASN A 34 2.46 -1.69 14.26
C ASN A 34 1.46 -1.13 13.26
N PHE A 35 1.90 -0.10 12.53
CA PHE A 35 1.06 0.65 11.61
C PHE A 35 1.80 0.85 10.29
N TYR A 36 1.08 0.69 9.18
CA TYR A 36 1.56 0.96 7.84
C TYR A 36 0.63 1.96 7.14
N ILE A 37 1.19 3.01 6.53
CA ILE A 37 0.49 3.90 5.59
C ILE A 37 1.26 3.82 4.27
N VAL A 38 0.67 3.20 3.26
CA VAL A 38 1.44 2.67 2.11
C VAL A 38 0.78 3.00 0.79
N GLU A 39 1.58 3.24 -0.24
CA GLU A 39 1.08 3.44 -1.60
C GLU A 39 0.36 2.20 -2.12
N SER A 40 -0.87 2.36 -2.59
CA SER A 40 -1.62 1.34 -3.32
C SER A 40 -2.34 2.05 -4.47
N ASN A 41 -1.58 2.42 -5.50
CA ASN A 41 -2.00 3.49 -6.41
C ASN A 41 -3.02 3.04 -7.43
N HIS A 42 -2.82 1.91 -8.10
CA HIS A 42 -3.66 1.52 -9.23
C HIS A 42 -3.94 0.02 -9.28
N ASP A 43 -5.10 -0.30 -9.83
CA ASP A 43 -5.46 -1.62 -10.34
C ASP A 43 -4.94 -1.74 -11.78
N LEU A 44 -4.31 -2.89 -12.08
CA LEU A 44 -3.63 -3.13 -13.36
C LEU A 44 -4.62 -3.12 -14.54
N GLU A 45 -5.81 -3.70 -14.36
CA GLU A 45 -6.83 -3.77 -15.41
C GLU A 45 -7.46 -2.41 -15.65
N MET A 46 -7.81 -1.69 -14.59
CA MET A 46 -8.34 -0.32 -14.70
C MET A 46 -7.33 0.61 -15.37
N LEU A 47 -6.03 0.50 -15.04
CA LEU A 47 -5.01 1.31 -15.71
C LEU A 47 -4.91 0.95 -17.19
N ARG A 48 -4.94 -0.34 -17.53
CA ARG A 48 -4.91 -0.81 -18.92
C ARG A 48 -6.09 -0.26 -19.72
N GLU A 49 -7.28 -0.22 -19.13
CA GLU A 49 -8.53 0.23 -19.77
C GLU A 49 -8.76 1.74 -19.72
N SER A 50 -8.01 2.47 -18.89
CA SER A 50 -8.14 3.93 -18.75
C SER A 50 -7.90 4.70 -20.05
N ASN A 51 -8.38 5.95 -20.10
CA ASN A 51 -8.17 6.84 -21.25
C ASN A 51 -6.78 7.50 -21.25
N ARG A 52 -5.90 7.10 -20.32
CA ARG A 52 -4.56 7.67 -20.19
C ARG A 52 -3.72 7.43 -21.46
N PRO A 53 -2.93 8.42 -21.89
CA PRO A 53 -1.99 8.22 -23.00
C PRO A 53 -1.05 7.04 -22.73
N LEU A 54 -0.68 6.29 -23.77
CA LEU A 54 0.19 5.12 -23.63
C LEU A 54 1.53 5.44 -22.95
N ILE A 55 2.08 6.63 -23.17
CA ILE A 55 3.32 7.09 -22.51
C ILE A 55 3.13 7.19 -21.00
N LEU A 56 1.96 7.67 -20.54
CA LEU A 56 1.63 7.78 -19.13
C LEU A 56 1.43 6.40 -18.50
N LYS A 57 0.71 5.49 -19.18
CA LYS A 57 0.56 4.09 -18.73
C LYS A 57 1.92 3.41 -18.56
N LYS A 58 2.82 3.56 -19.55
CA LYS A 58 4.19 3.03 -19.48
C LYS A 58 5.00 3.62 -18.31
N ARG A 59 4.85 4.91 -18.02
CA ARG A 59 5.51 5.54 -16.88
C ARG A 59 5.01 4.98 -15.56
N ILE A 60 3.68 4.82 -15.41
CA ILE A 60 3.07 4.32 -14.17
C ILE A 60 3.53 2.89 -13.85
N HIS A 61 3.68 2.02 -14.87
CA HIS A 61 4.23 0.67 -14.72
C HIS A 61 5.77 0.62 -14.55
N SER A 62 6.47 1.74 -14.66
CA SER A 62 7.93 1.74 -14.50
C SER A 62 8.32 1.82 -13.03
N LYS A 63 9.58 1.49 -12.71
CA LYS A 63 10.18 1.69 -11.37
C LYS A 63 10.19 3.15 -10.89
N HIS A 64 9.89 4.10 -11.78
CA HIS A 64 9.75 5.53 -11.47
C HIS A 64 8.29 5.99 -11.46
N GLY A 65 7.35 5.05 -11.53
CA GLY A 65 5.91 5.28 -11.53
C GLY A 65 5.32 5.18 -10.13
N HIS A 66 4.28 4.36 -9.99
CA HIS A 66 3.56 4.15 -8.73
C HIS A 66 3.42 2.67 -8.46
N LEU A 67 3.43 2.26 -7.19
CA LEU A 67 3.14 0.86 -6.85
C LEU A 67 1.68 0.53 -7.20
N SER A 68 1.49 -0.56 -7.94
CA SER A 68 0.17 -1.16 -8.10
C SER A 68 -0.34 -1.73 -6.77
N ASN A 69 -1.64 -1.99 -6.69
CA ASN A 69 -2.23 -2.66 -5.52
C ASN A 69 -1.56 -4.02 -5.25
N GLU A 70 -1.23 -4.76 -6.32
CA GLU A 70 -0.62 -6.07 -6.23
C GLU A 70 0.83 -6.01 -5.75
N GLU A 71 1.65 -5.13 -6.34
CA GLU A 71 3.06 -4.95 -5.91
C GLU A 71 3.13 -4.52 -4.44
N SER A 72 2.28 -3.57 -4.06
CA SER A 72 2.19 -3.10 -2.68
C SER A 72 1.84 -4.25 -1.73
N ALA A 73 0.77 -5.00 -2.01
CA ALA A 73 0.38 -6.13 -1.19
C ALA A 73 1.48 -7.20 -1.09
N ARG A 74 2.23 -7.46 -2.18
CA ARG A 74 3.32 -8.44 -2.18
C ARG A 74 4.48 -8.02 -1.28
N TYR A 75 4.89 -6.74 -1.31
CA TYR A 75 5.89 -6.22 -0.39
C TYR A 75 5.45 -6.37 1.07
N PHE A 76 4.24 -5.91 1.38
CA PHE A 76 3.80 -5.88 2.76
C PHE A 76 3.41 -7.24 3.31
N ALA A 77 3.01 -8.21 2.48
CA ALA A 77 2.84 -9.59 2.92
C ALA A 77 4.14 -10.18 3.51
N ASP A 78 5.30 -9.77 3.02
CA ASP A 78 6.60 -10.20 3.54
C ASP A 78 7.08 -9.35 4.76
N LEU A 79 6.48 -8.17 4.99
CA LEU A 79 6.87 -7.23 6.06
C LEU A 79 5.97 -7.26 7.30
N VAL A 80 4.70 -7.68 7.15
CA VAL A 80 3.77 -7.76 8.29
C VAL A 80 4.23 -8.83 9.28
N GLY A 81 3.89 -8.64 10.55
CA GLY A 81 4.18 -9.63 11.59
C GLY A 81 3.23 -9.53 12.78
N GLU A 82 3.55 -10.22 13.87
CA GLU A 82 2.70 -10.32 15.07
C GLU A 82 2.37 -8.98 15.72
N LYS A 83 3.17 -7.92 15.48
CA LYS A 83 2.91 -6.58 16.03
C LYS A 83 2.02 -5.72 15.15
N THR A 84 1.81 -6.12 13.90
CA THR A 84 1.05 -5.35 12.92
C THR A 84 -0.42 -5.34 13.30
N LYS A 85 -0.96 -4.13 13.48
CA LYS A 85 -2.34 -3.89 13.88
C LYS A 85 -3.17 -3.37 12.71
N GLU A 86 -2.62 -2.42 11.96
CA GLU A 86 -3.36 -1.68 10.92
C GLU A 86 -2.50 -1.40 9.70
N ILE A 87 -3.14 -1.48 8.54
CA ILE A 87 -2.56 -1.17 7.23
C ILE A 87 -3.52 -0.24 6.51
N THR A 88 -3.07 0.98 6.25
CA THR A 88 -3.81 1.99 5.50
C THR A 88 -3.24 2.10 4.08
N LEU A 89 -4.06 1.75 3.10
CA LEU A 89 -3.80 1.89 1.68
C LEU A 89 -4.06 3.34 1.28
N ALA A 90 -3.02 4.06 0.91
CA ALA A 90 -3.03 5.46 0.58
C ALA A 90 -2.59 5.72 -0.85
N HIS A 91 -2.73 6.97 -1.29
CA HIS A 91 -2.33 7.42 -2.62
C HIS A 91 -3.04 6.67 -3.76
N LEU A 92 -4.34 6.37 -3.59
CA LEU A 92 -5.15 5.72 -4.63
C LEU A 92 -5.39 6.66 -5.81
N SER A 93 -5.17 6.15 -7.02
CA SER A 93 -5.50 6.82 -8.28
C SER A 93 -7.02 7.00 -8.40
N LEU A 94 -7.45 8.24 -8.62
CA LEU A 94 -8.86 8.58 -8.81
C LEU A 94 -9.52 7.88 -10.01
N GLU A 95 -8.74 7.61 -11.07
CA GLU A 95 -9.26 7.05 -12.32
C GLU A 95 -9.01 5.54 -12.42
N CYS A 96 -7.89 5.06 -11.85
CA CYS A 96 -7.42 3.69 -12.07
C CYS A 96 -7.46 2.85 -10.80
N ASN A 97 -8.26 3.24 -9.81
CA ASN A 97 -8.41 2.49 -8.58
C ASN A 97 -9.74 2.80 -7.89
N THR A 98 -10.14 1.92 -6.98
CA THR A 98 -11.18 2.20 -5.99
C THR A 98 -10.75 1.66 -4.63
N PRO A 99 -11.23 2.23 -3.51
CA PRO A 99 -10.95 1.68 -2.18
C PRO A 99 -11.25 0.18 -2.09
N GLN A 100 -12.38 -0.25 -2.69
CA GLN A 100 -12.80 -1.64 -2.72
C GLN A 100 -11.81 -2.54 -3.47
N LYS A 101 -11.39 -2.15 -4.69
CA LYS A 101 -10.43 -2.94 -5.49
C LYS A 101 -9.08 -3.05 -4.81
N ALA A 102 -8.63 -1.99 -4.14
CA ALA A 102 -7.38 -2.03 -3.37
C ALA A 102 -7.46 -3.07 -2.25
N ILE A 103 -8.55 -3.07 -1.46
CA ILE A 103 -8.78 -4.05 -0.39
C ILE A 103 -8.88 -5.47 -0.93
N GLU A 104 -9.66 -5.70 -2.00
CA GLU A 104 -9.83 -7.02 -2.62
C GLU A 104 -8.51 -7.58 -3.17
N THR A 105 -7.69 -6.73 -3.80
CA THR A 105 -6.38 -7.14 -4.32
C THR A 105 -5.45 -7.55 -3.17
N TRP A 106 -5.45 -6.77 -2.08
CA TRP A 106 -4.65 -7.07 -0.90
C TRP A 106 -5.09 -8.38 -0.22
N ASP A 107 -6.39 -8.59 -0.06
CA ASP A 107 -6.94 -9.83 0.48
C ASP A 107 -6.49 -11.05 -0.34
N LYS A 108 -6.65 -10.98 -1.67
CA LYS A 108 -6.21 -12.04 -2.58
C LYS A 108 -4.73 -12.35 -2.43
N VAL A 109 -3.85 -11.34 -2.48
CA VAL A 109 -2.40 -11.54 -2.38
C VAL A 109 -1.99 -12.09 -1.01
N PHE A 110 -2.63 -11.63 0.06
CA PHE A 110 -2.35 -12.15 1.40
C PHE A 110 -2.77 -13.62 1.51
N GLN A 111 -3.93 -14.00 0.97
CA GLN A 111 -4.37 -15.40 0.92
C GLN A 111 -3.40 -16.27 0.11
N GLU A 112 -2.89 -15.80 -1.04
CA GLU A 112 -1.86 -16.50 -1.82
C GLU A 112 -0.58 -16.76 -1.01
N ARG A 113 -0.27 -15.89 -0.04
CA ARG A 113 0.88 -16.01 0.87
C ARG A 113 0.57 -16.78 2.16
N GLY A 114 -0.64 -17.33 2.29
CA GLY A 114 -1.08 -18.05 3.49
C GLY A 114 -1.39 -17.13 4.68
N LEU A 115 -1.57 -15.84 4.44
CA LEU A 115 -1.97 -14.84 5.43
C LEU A 115 -3.47 -14.57 5.35
N SER A 116 -4.04 -14.01 6.41
CA SER A 116 -5.42 -13.54 6.40
C SER A 116 -5.42 -12.07 6.76
N VAL A 117 -5.96 -11.22 5.86
CA VAL A 117 -6.07 -9.78 6.11
C VAL A 117 -6.98 -9.47 7.29
N SER A 118 -7.89 -10.38 7.66
CA SER A 118 -8.76 -10.24 8.82
C SER A 118 -8.02 -10.15 10.17
N LYS A 119 -6.74 -10.53 10.19
CA LYS A 119 -5.85 -10.32 11.35
C LYS A 119 -5.48 -8.85 11.57
N TYR A 120 -5.64 -8.01 10.54
CA TYR A 120 -5.24 -6.62 10.53
C TYR A 120 -6.45 -5.73 10.28
N ASN A 121 -6.43 -4.51 10.81
CA ASN A 121 -7.33 -3.45 10.39
C ASN A 121 -6.87 -2.94 9.02
N LEU A 122 -7.35 -3.55 7.93
CA LEU A 122 -7.04 -3.14 6.57
C LEU A 122 -8.03 -2.05 6.11
N ARG A 123 -7.51 -0.89 5.72
CA ARG A 123 -8.32 0.28 5.36
C ARG A 123 -7.78 0.92 4.10
N ALA A 124 -8.66 1.49 3.28
CA ALA A 124 -8.26 2.32 2.15
C ALA A 124 -8.65 3.78 2.41
N ALA A 125 -7.70 4.69 2.24
CA ALA A 125 -7.87 6.13 2.44
C ALA A 125 -8.22 6.79 1.09
N PRO A 126 -9.51 7.06 0.80
CA PRO A 126 -9.89 7.71 -0.45
C PRO A 126 -9.35 9.13 -0.52
N ALA A 127 -9.14 9.64 -1.74
CA ALA A 127 -8.66 11.01 -1.95
C ALA A 127 -9.73 12.09 -1.65
N SER A 128 -11.00 11.70 -1.52
CA SER A 128 -12.14 12.61 -1.36
C SER A 128 -12.44 12.99 0.09
N GLU A 129 -12.01 12.20 1.07
CA GLU A 129 -12.36 12.40 2.48
C GLU A 129 -11.26 11.93 3.43
N PRO A 130 -11.10 12.57 4.60
CA PRO A 130 -10.11 12.16 5.58
C PRO A 130 -10.51 10.84 6.23
N LEU A 131 -9.58 9.89 6.27
CA LEU A 131 -9.70 8.68 7.07
C LEU A 131 -9.29 8.98 8.51
N LEU A 132 -10.23 8.89 9.45
CA LEU A 132 -9.97 9.09 10.88
C LEU A 132 -9.51 7.80 11.55
N GLY A 133 -8.56 7.88 12.47
CA GLY A 133 -8.02 6.73 13.21
C GLY A 133 -7.23 7.16 14.45
N GLY A 134 -6.73 6.17 15.19
CA GLY A 134 -6.10 6.35 16.49
C GLY A 134 -7.14 6.36 17.60
N ASP A 135 -7.13 5.32 18.46
CA ASP A 135 -7.84 5.38 19.73
C ASP A 135 -7.14 6.42 20.62
N LYS A 136 -7.91 7.30 21.26
CA LYS A 136 -7.39 8.29 22.22
C LYS A 136 -6.82 7.66 23.47
#